data_AF-I6YVW0-F1
#
_entry.id   AF-I6YVW0-F1
#
_cell.length_a   1.000
_cell.length_b   1.000
_cell.length_c   1.000
_cell.angle_alpha   90.00
_cell.angle_beta   90.00
_cell.angle_gamma   90.00
#
_symmetry.space_group_name_H-M   'P 1'
#
loop_
_entity.id
_entity.type
_entity.pdbx_description
1 polymer ?
#
loop_
_entity_poly.entity_id
_entity_poly.type
_entity_poly.pdbx_seq_one_letter_code
_entity_poly.pdbx_strand_id
1 'polypeptide(L)'
;YDISDFRTIQPEYGDLDAFQRLSDKCKKLGLHLILDFVPNHTSDQHDYFKQSVAKNATYKDFYIWHPGVDSGNGTKVPPSNWISVFRGSAWEWNEQRQEFYLHQFLKQQPDLNYRNPAVVEEMKSILRFWLDRGVSGFRIDAVPYLFESAEYEGRYRDEPLSRTTDDPENPAYLTHTQTFDQPETYDMIYQWRAVLDEYTKKDNRTRIMMTEGYTSLPKIIEFFGNATVNGAQIPFNFELMSNIRKNSTGADFAKYVKLWLDAKPSNRKSNWVLGNHDNNRIGSRLGKNKI
;
A
#
# COMPACT_ATOMS: atom_id res chain seq x y z
N TYR A 1 6.11 8.69 -4.86
CA TYR A 1 4.91 8.29 -4.07
C TYR A 1 5.04 8.67 -2.60
N ASP A 2 6.04 9.47 -2.26
CA ASP A 2 6.24 10.21 -1.02
C ASP A 2 5.33 11.47 -0.99
N ILE A 3 4.08 11.30 -0.56
CA ILE A 3 3.06 12.36 -0.62
C ILE A 3 3.22 13.33 0.54
N SER A 4 3.43 14.62 0.26
CA SER A 4 3.57 15.68 1.28
C SER A 4 2.24 16.40 1.62
N ASP A 5 1.23 16.29 0.76
CA ASP A 5 -0.14 16.75 1.02
C ASP A 5 -1.13 15.94 0.17
N PHE A 6 -2.03 15.20 0.82
CA PHE A 6 -3.04 14.36 0.17
C PHE A 6 -4.20 15.12 -0.49
N ARG A 7 -4.36 16.42 -0.23
CA ARG A 7 -5.54 17.22 -0.63
C ARG A 7 -5.23 18.28 -1.67
N THR A 8 -4.02 18.27 -2.23
CA THR A 8 -3.61 19.19 -3.29
C THR A 8 -3.04 18.44 -4.49
N ILE A 9 -2.66 19.19 -5.51
CA ILE A 9 -2.02 18.68 -6.72
C ILE A 9 -0.58 19.20 -6.75
N GLN A 10 0.36 18.33 -7.12
CA GLN A 10 1.75 18.73 -7.33
C GLN A 10 1.80 19.86 -8.37
N PRO A 11 2.48 21.00 -8.10
CA PRO A 11 2.40 22.18 -8.95
C PRO A 11 2.78 21.96 -10.42
N GLU A 12 3.70 21.03 -10.70
CA GLU A 12 4.09 20.70 -12.08
C GLU A 12 2.97 20.04 -12.90
N TYR A 13 1.96 19.48 -12.24
CA TYR A 13 0.77 18.87 -12.87
C TYR A 13 -0.44 19.83 -12.90
N GLY A 14 -0.40 20.92 -12.13
CA GLY A 14 -1.46 21.93 -12.04
C GLY A 14 -1.97 22.14 -10.61
N ASP A 15 -3.26 22.41 -10.48
CA ASP A 15 -3.95 22.74 -9.24
C ASP A 15 -5.30 22.01 -9.12
N LEU A 16 -6.05 22.28 -8.04
CA LEU A 16 -7.37 21.69 -7.85
C LEU A 16 -8.39 22.11 -8.92
N ASP A 17 -8.24 23.29 -9.53
CA ASP A 17 -9.11 23.73 -10.63
C ASP A 17 -8.81 22.94 -11.91
N ALA A 18 -7.54 22.67 -12.19
CA ALA A 18 -7.11 21.79 -13.28
C ALA A 18 -7.64 20.38 -13.08
N PHE A 19 -7.56 19.86 -11.86
CA PHE A 19 -8.17 18.58 -11.50
C PHE A 19 -9.68 18.59 -11.74
N GLN A 20 -10.39 19.64 -11.32
CA GLN A 20 -11.84 19.73 -11.52
C GLN A 20 -12.20 19.76 -13.01
N ARG A 21 -11.44 20.51 -13.83
CA ARG A 21 -11.63 20.51 -15.30
C ARG A 21 -11.43 19.12 -15.91
N LEU A 22 -10.44 18.36 -15.44
CA LEU A 22 -10.21 16.96 -15.86
C LEU A 22 -11.40 16.07 -15.47
N SER A 23 -11.82 16.11 -14.21
CA SER A 23 -12.96 15.33 -13.68
C SER A 23 -14.24 15.59 -14.49
N ASP A 24 -14.56 16.88 -14.73
CA ASP A 24 -15.71 17.28 -15.53
C ASP A 24 -15.62 16.80 -16.98
N LYS A 25 -14.42 16.85 -17.58
CA LYS A 25 -14.22 16.38 -18.95
C LYS A 25 -14.36 14.87 -19.07
N CYS A 26 -13.79 14.11 -18.13
CA CYS A 26 -13.98 12.66 -18.05
C CYS A 26 -15.47 12.31 -17.99
N LYS A 27 -16.23 12.97 -17.10
CA LYS A 27 -17.68 12.78 -16.97
C LYS A 27 -18.43 13.10 -18.26
N LYS A 28 -18.11 14.21 -18.94
CA LYS A 28 -18.72 14.58 -20.24
C LYS A 28 -18.45 13.55 -21.34
N LEU A 29 -17.32 12.84 -21.26
CA LEU A 29 -16.93 11.80 -22.21
C LEU A 29 -17.39 10.39 -21.81
N GLY A 30 -18.08 10.23 -20.67
CA GLY A 30 -18.46 8.90 -20.16
C GLY A 30 -17.28 8.08 -19.65
N LEU A 31 -16.15 8.71 -19.31
CA LEU A 31 -14.98 8.07 -18.72
C LEU A 31 -15.04 8.10 -17.19
N HIS A 32 -14.53 7.05 -16.57
CA HIS A 32 -14.36 6.94 -15.12
C HIS A 32 -12.94 7.33 -14.72
N LEU A 33 -12.83 8.29 -13.80
CA LEU A 33 -11.55 8.72 -13.24
C LEU A 33 -11.26 7.94 -11.95
N ILE A 34 -10.19 7.16 -11.95
CA ILE A 34 -9.70 6.40 -10.80
C ILE A 34 -8.39 7.03 -10.34
N LEU A 35 -8.26 7.31 -9.04
CA LEU A 35 -7.02 7.83 -8.48
C LEU A 35 -6.20 6.74 -7.82
N ASP A 36 -4.88 6.89 -7.88
CA ASP A 36 -3.98 6.13 -7.04
C ASP A 36 -3.98 6.71 -5.62
N PHE A 37 -4.11 5.85 -4.61
CA PHE A 37 -4.14 6.20 -3.21
C PHE A 37 -3.08 5.37 -2.48
N VAL A 38 -2.10 6.05 -1.90
CA VAL A 38 -1.00 5.44 -1.15
C VAL A 38 -1.26 5.66 0.35
N PRO A 39 -1.93 4.72 1.03
CA PRO A 39 -2.30 4.87 2.43
C PRO A 39 -1.16 4.62 3.42
N ASN A 40 -0.15 3.84 3.04
CA ASN A 40 0.81 3.26 3.97
C ASN A 40 1.69 4.30 4.67
N HIS A 41 2.15 5.31 3.93
CA HIS A 41 3.14 6.28 4.38
C HIS A 41 2.85 7.67 3.82
N THR A 42 3.48 8.68 4.41
CA THR A 42 3.55 10.03 3.84
C THR A 42 4.99 10.35 3.48
N SER A 43 5.25 11.51 2.87
CA SER A 43 6.58 12.10 2.87
C SER A 43 7.01 12.52 4.28
N ASP A 44 8.30 12.49 4.58
CA ASP A 44 8.88 13.16 5.75
C ASP A 44 8.72 14.70 5.72
N GLN A 45 8.38 15.25 4.55
CA GLN A 45 8.01 16.66 4.38
C GLN A 45 6.54 16.94 4.70
N HIS A 46 5.71 15.92 4.90
CA HIS A 46 4.30 16.10 5.25
C HIS A 46 4.16 16.74 6.63
N ASP A 47 3.20 17.66 6.78
CA ASP A 47 3.00 18.37 8.04
C ASP A 47 2.68 17.43 9.22
N TYR A 48 1.97 16.33 8.98
CA TYR A 48 1.77 15.26 9.95
C TYR A 48 3.10 14.75 10.52
N PHE A 49 4.09 14.45 9.68
CA PHE A 49 5.37 13.94 10.15
C PHE A 49 6.15 15.00 10.91
N LYS A 50 6.21 16.23 10.39
CA LYS A 50 6.87 17.36 11.08
C LYS A 50 6.26 17.62 12.46
N GLN A 51 4.93 17.62 12.55
CA GLN A 51 4.22 17.78 13.82
C GLN A 51 4.38 16.58 14.74
N SER A 52 4.44 15.37 14.19
CA SER A 52 4.76 14.16 14.95
C SER A 52 6.17 14.23 15.53
N VAL A 53 7.19 14.62 14.75
CA VAL A 53 8.57 14.83 15.23
C VAL A 53 8.61 15.81 16.40
N ALA A 54 7.83 16.90 16.32
CA ALA A 54 7.69 17.89 17.39
C ALA A 54 6.83 17.43 18.59
N LYS A 55 6.38 16.17 18.62
CA LYS A 55 5.50 15.59 19.64
C LYS A 55 4.21 16.41 19.85
N ASN A 56 3.68 17.01 18.78
CA ASN A 56 2.37 17.68 18.82
C ASN A 56 1.30 16.70 19.32
N ALA A 57 0.43 17.13 20.24
CA ALA A 57 -0.53 16.24 20.91
C ALA A 57 -1.46 15.48 19.95
N THR A 58 -1.80 16.07 18.81
CA THR A 58 -2.65 15.46 17.77
C THR A 58 -1.87 14.45 16.94
N TYR A 59 -0.63 14.78 16.56
CA TYR A 59 0.13 14.03 15.56
C TYR A 59 1.22 13.13 16.15
N LYS A 60 1.51 13.20 17.45
CA LYS A 60 2.62 12.48 18.09
C LYS A 60 2.63 10.97 17.86
N ASP A 61 1.46 10.38 17.62
CA ASP A 61 1.23 8.95 17.43
C ASP A 61 0.68 8.64 16.01
N PHE A 62 0.79 9.58 15.06
CA PHE A 62 0.39 9.34 13.65
C PHE A 62 1.34 8.41 12.91
N TYR A 63 2.57 8.26 13.40
CA TYR A 63 3.61 7.38 12.86
C TYR A 63 4.08 6.43 13.93
N ILE A 64 4.75 5.37 13.51
CA ILE A 64 5.30 4.37 14.43
C ILE A 64 6.66 4.87 14.92
N TRP A 65 6.75 5.13 16.22
CA TRP A 65 7.96 5.60 16.89
C TRP A 65 8.39 4.64 17.98
N HIS A 66 9.70 4.47 18.17
CA HIS A 66 10.26 3.68 19.25
C HIS A 66 11.57 4.28 19.77
N PRO A 67 11.82 4.33 21.09
CA PRO A 67 13.08 4.86 21.66
C PRO A 67 14.35 4.03 21.36
N GLY A 68 14.25 3.00 20.52
CA GLY A 68 15.27 1.96 20.33
C GLY A 68 15.50 1.08 21.56
N VAL A 69 16.40 0.11 21.42
CA VAL A 69 16.87 -0.76 22.51
C VAL A 69 18.27 -0.31 22.94
N ASP A 70 18.56 -0.36 24.24
CA ASP A 70 19.89 -0.06 24.76
C ASP A 70 20.85 -1.23 24.48
N SER A 71 21.95 -0.98 23.76
CA SER A 71 22.99 -1.99 23.53
C SER A 71 23.95 -2.19 24.71
N GLY A 72 23.70 -1.55 25.86
CA GLY A 72 24.47 -1.70 27.10
C GLY A 72 25.70 -0.80 27.19
N ASN A 73 26.04 -0.10 26.11
CA ASN A 73 27.14 0.87 26.02
C ASN A 73 26.63 2.32 25.85
N GLY A 74 25.34 2.55 26.06
CA GLY A 74 24.70 3.87 25.89
C GLY A 74 24.30 4.21 24.46
N THR A 75 24.57 3.33 23.48
CA THR A 75 24.07 3.48 22.11
C THR A 75 22.65 2.91 21.99
N LYS A 76 21.78 3.63 21.27
CA LYS A 76 20.46 3.12 20.89
C LYS A 76 20.57 2.35 19.58
N VAL A 77 20.00 1.15 19.54
CA VAL A 77 19.87 0.35 18.33
C VAL A 77 18.40 0.24 17.90
N PRO A 78 18.11 -0.03 16.61
CA PRO A 78 16.75 -0.29 16.15
C PRO A 78 16.00 -1.30 17.02
N PRO A 79 14.68 -1.18 17.16
CA PRO A 79 13.89 -2.04 18.05
C PRO A 79 13.66 -3.46 17.51
N SER A 80 13.96 -3.69 16.23
CA SER A 80 13.93 -5.01 15.60
C SER A 80 14.90 -5.07 14.41
N ASN A 81 15.10 -6.28 13.88
CA ASN A 81 15.91 -6.54 12.69
C ASN A 81 15.21 -6.24 11.35
N TRP A 82 14.06 -5.57 11.35
CA TRP A 82 13.27 -5.38 10.13
C TRP A 82 14.05 -4.63 9.04
N ILE A 83 13.88 -5.07 7.80
CA ILE A 83 14.62 -4.57 6.62
C ILE A 83 13.64 -3.87 5.68
N SER A 84 14.03 -2.68 5.22
CA SER A 84 13.28 -1.93 4.20
C SER A 84 13.24 -2.71 2.88
N VAL A 85 12.12 -2.58 2.15
CA VAL A 85 11.97 -3.07 0.77
C VAL A 85 13.09 -2.55 -0.13
N PHE A 86 13.60 -1.35 0.13
CA PHE A 86 14.69 -0.73 -0.62
C PHE A 86 16.07 -0.92 0.01
N ARG A 87 16.20 -1.94 0.86
CA ARG A 87 17.42 -2.39 1.56
C ARG A 87 17.78 -1.55 2.77
N GLY A 88 18.56 -2.16 3.66
CA GLY A 88 18.96 -1.56 4.94
C GLY A 88 17.87 -1.63 6.01
N SER A 89 18.13 -1.06 7.19
CA SER A 89 17.14 -1.08 8.28
C SER A 89 15.84 -0.38 7.88
N ALA A 90 14.71 -0.91 8.32
CA ALA A 90 13.41 -0.24 8.23
C ALA A 90 13.22 0.84 9.33
N TRP A 91 14.22 1.08 10.17
CA TRP A 91 14.16 2.02 11.28
C TRP A 91 15.19 3.13 11.10
N GLU A 92 14.73 4.38 11.06
CA GLU A 92 15.60 5.56 10.96
C GLU A 92 15.53 6.37 12.25
N TRP A 93 16.70 6.74 12.80
CA TRP A 93 16.78 7.59 13.99
C TRP A 93 16.45 9.03 13.66
N ASN A 94 15.57 9.66 14.45
CA ASN A 94 15.28 11.08 14.35
C ASN A 94 15.96 11.87 15.48
N GLU A 95 16.93 12.71 15.13
CA GLU A 95 17.70 13.48 16.11
C GLU A 95 16.87 14.47 16.92
N GLN A 96 15.80 15.03 16.38
CA GLN A 96 14.96 15.96 17.13
C GLN A 96 14.08 15.24 18.15
N ARG A 97 13.52 14.09 17.76
CA ARG A 97 12.58 13.32 18.58
C ARG A 97 13.27 12.35 19.54
N GLN A 98 14.53 11.99 19.24
CA GLN A 98 15.34 11.00 19.96
C GLN A 98 14.67 9.62 20.00
N GLU A 99 14.05 9.22 18.89
CA GLU A 99 13.35 7.96 18.67
C GLU A 99 13.59 7.51 17.23
N PHE A 100 13.52 6.20 16.99
CA PHE A 100 13.45 5.62 15.65
C PHE A 100 12.02 5.73 15.12
N TYR A 101 11.85 6.00 13.83
CA TYR A 101 10.58 5.82 13.14
C TYR A 101 10.66 4.68 12.12
N LEU A 102 9.52 4.02 11.89
CA LEU A 102 9.41 2.98 10.87
C LEU A 102 9.30 3.59 9.47
N HIS A 103 9.99 2.96 8.51
CA HIS A 103 9.78 3.14 7.08
C HIS A 103 9.95 1.80 6.35
N GLN A 104 8.87 1.27 5.78
CA GLN A 104 8.94 0.02 4.99
C GLN A 104 9.66 0.24 3.65
N PHE A 105 9.63 1.48 3.15
CA PHE A 105 10.23 1.89 1.88
C PHE A 105 11.44 2.81 2.14
N LEU A 106 11.51 3.97 1.49
CA LEU A 106 12.58 4.94 1.72
C LEU A 106 12.42 5.60 3.09
N LYS A 107 13.52 6.08 3.67
CA LYS A 107 13.47 6.85 4.92
C LYS A 107 12.65 8.14 4.83
N GLN A 108 12.50 8.69 3.62
CA GLN A 108 11.61 9.83 3.34
C GLN A 108 10.12 9.43 3.29
N GLN A 109 9.80 8.14 3.46
CA GLN A 109 8.46 7.57 3.45
C GLN A 109 8.13 6.97 4.82
N PRO A 110 8.04 7.78 5.90
CA PRO A 110 7.67 7.28 7.22
C PRO A 110 6.26 6.67 7.23
N ASP A 111 6.16 5.49 7.83
CA ASP A 111 4.93 4.68 7.86
C ASP A 111 3.92 5.23 8.88
N LEU A 112 2.66 5.30 8.44
CA LEU A 112 1.54 5.75 9.26
C LEU A 112 1.11 4.64 10.22
N ASN A 113 0.80 5.02 11.45
CA ASN A 113 0.35 4.07 12.48
C ASN A 113 -1.15 3.77 12.33
N TYR A 114 -1.51 2.72 11.60
CA TYR A 114 -2.91 2.32 11.40
C TYR A 114 -3.61 1.76 12.64
N ARG A 115 -2.88 1.50 13.73
CA ARG A 115 -3.50 1.18 15.04
C ARG A 115 -4.04 2.42 15.73
N ASN A 116 -3.66 3.62 15.27
CA ASN A 116 -4.23 4.87 15.73
C ASN A 116 -5.56 5.16 15.00
N PRO A 117 -6.71 5.21 15.71
CA PRO A 117 -8.00 5.49 15.06
C PRO A 117 -8.05 6.86 14.37
N ALA A 118 -7.24 7.84 14.81
CA ALA A 118 -7.15 9.14 14.13
C ALA A 118 -6.55 9.02 12.72
N VAL A 119 -5.56 8.15 12.53
CA VAL A 119 -4.98 7.86 11.21
C VAL A 119 -6.02 7.19 10.30
N VAL A 120 -6.74 6.19 10.83
CA VAL A 120 -7.81 5.51 10.10
C VAL A 120 -8.87 6.49 9.60
N GLU A 121 -9.35 7.38 10.47
CA GLU A 121 -10.36 8.37 10.10
C GLU A 121 -9.82 9.45 9.17
N GLU A 122 -8.56 9.86 9.32
CA GLU A 122 -7.92 10.81 8.43
C GLU A 122 -7.81 10.26 7.00
N MET A 123 -7.45 8.99 6.85
CA MET A 123 -7.35 8.35 5.53
C MET A 123 -8.72 8.16 4.88
N LYS A 124 -9.76 7.83 5.66
CA LYS A 124 -11.15 7.84 5.17
C LYS A 124 -11.58 9.26 4.76
N SER A 125 -11.19 10.29 5.50
CA SER A 125 -11.47 11.70 5.16
C SER A 125 -10.83 12.10 3.83
N ILE A 126 -9.59 11.68 3.56
CA ILE A 126 -8.91 11.89 2.28
C ILE A 126 -9.67 11.22 1.12
N LEU A 127 -10.12 9.98 1.29
CA LEU A 127 -10.96 9.31 0.28
C LEU A 127 -12.22 10.13 -0.01
N ARG A 128 -12.92 10.59 1.03
CA ARG A 128 -14.14 11.42 0.90
C ARG A 128 -13.86 12.73 0.16
N PHE A 129 -12.76 13.41 0.48
CA PHE A 129 -12.34 14.65 -0.18
C PHE A 129 -12.25 14.52 -1.71
N TRP A 130 -11.69 13.40 -2.20
CA TRP A 130 -11.57 13.13 -3.63
C TRP A 130 -12.86 12.61 -4.26
N LEU A 131 -13.66 11.82 -3.52
CA LEU A 131 -14.98 11.39 -3.97
C LEU A 131 -15.94 12.56 -4.18
N ASP A 132 -15.91 13.56 -3.30
CA ASP A 132 -16.69 14.80 -3.44
C ASP A 132 -16.31 15.60 -4.70
N ARG A 133 -15.11 15.36 -5.26
CA ARG A 133 -14.62 15.98 -6.52
C ARG A 133 -14.89 15.12 -7.77
N GLY A 134 -15.71 14.09 -7.64
CA GLY A 134 -16.17 13.29 -8.79
C GLY A 134 -15.29 12.10 -9.16
N VAL A 135 -14.33 11.73 -8.31
CA VAL A 135 -13.56 10.49 -8.48
C VAL A 135 -14.49 9.28 -8.44
N SER A 136 -14.27 8.34 -9.36
CA SER A 136 -15.09 7.14 -9.57
C SER A 136 -14.57 5.92 -8.80
N GLY A 137 -13.44 6.05 -8.09
CA GLY A 137 -12.83 4.98 -7.34
C GLY A 137 -11.34 5.16 -7.13
N PHE A 138 -10.71 4.18 -6.49
CA PHE A 138 -9.29 4.25 -6.13
C PHE A 138 -8.57 2.93 -6.41
N ARG A 139 -7.30 3.04 -6.81
CA ARG A 139 -6.30 1.97 -6.66
C ARG A 139 -5.58 2.22 -5.33
N ILE A 140 -5.62 1.25 -4.44
CA ILE A 140 -4.97 1.31 -3.13
C ILE A 140 -3.60 0.64 -3.26
N ASP A 141 -2.53 1.40 -3.06
CA ASP A 141 -1.14 0.98 -3.24
C ASP A 141 -0.55 0.35 -1.96
N ALA A 142 0.42 -0.55 -2.13
CA ALA A 142 1.25 -1.11 -1.06
C ALA A 142 0.46 -1.74 0.11
N VAL A 143 -0.73 -2.28 -0.19
CA VAL A 143 -1.68 -2.75 0.85
C VAL A 143 -1.06 -3.76 1.82
N PRO A 144 -0.26 -4.75 1.39
CA PRO A 144 0.31 -5.74 2.31
C PRO A 144 1.16 -5.17 3.47
N TYR A 145 1.69 -3.95 3.34
CA TYR A 145 2.56 -3.32 4.34
C TYR A 145 1.81 -2.49 5.38
N LEU A 146 0.48 -2.38 5.27
CA LEU A 146 -0.32 -1.40 6.03
C LEU A 146 -0.27 -1.54 7.55
N PHE A 147 -0.02 -2.75 8.04
CA PHE A 147 0.10 -3.06 9.46
C PHE A 147 1.31 -3.97 9.68
N GLU A 148 2.01 -3.71 10.78
CA GLU A 148 3.01 -4.57 11.36
C GLU A 148 2.50 -5.25 12.64
N SER A 149 3.25 -6.24 13.11
CA SER A 149 2.97 -6.90 14.38
C SER A 149 3.07 -5.89 15.52
N ALA A 150 2.17 -6.03 16.48
CA ALA A 150 2.13 -5.13 17.63
C ALA A 150 3.40 -5.29 18.47
N GLU A 151 3.82 -4.18 19.06
CA GLU A 151 4.84 -4.17 20.09
C GLU A 151 4.40 -5.04 21.28
N TYR A 152 5.33 -5.82 21.84
CA TYR A 152 5.11 -6.62 23.02
C TYR A 152 6.26 -6.37 24.01
N GLU A 153 5.92 -5.91 25.22
CA GLU A 153 6.88 -5.64 26.30
C GLU A 153 8.06 -4.73 25.90
N GLY A 154 7.80 -3.61 25.19
CA GLY A 154 8.85 -2.65 24.86
C GLY A 154 9.68 -3.02 23.63
N ARG A 155 9.23 -4.00 22.83
CA ARG A 155 9.98 -4.53 21.67
C ARG A 155 9.07 -4.96 20.53
N TYR A 156 9.59 -4.79 19.32
CA TYR A 156 9.06 -5.43 18.13
C TYR A 156 9.76 -6.77 17.92
N ARG A 157 9.00 -7.78 17.51
CA ARG A 157 9.55 -9.12 17.29
C ARG A 157 10.41 -9.13 16.02
N ASP A 158 11.61 -9.68 16.13
CA ASP A 158 12.47 -9.92 14.97
C ASP A 158 11.83 -10.89 13.98
N GLU A 159 12.11 -10.65 12.69
CA GLU A 159 11.75 -11.57 11.62
C GLU A 159 12.78 -12.70 11.51
N PRO A 160 12.34 -13.93 11.19
CA PRO A 160 13.24 -15.06 11.00
C PRO A 160 14.03 -14.94 9.69
N LEU A 161 15.27 -15.45 9.69
CA LEU A 161 16.10 -15.53 8.48
C LEU A 161 15.44 -16.41 7.41
N SER A 162 15.43 -15.96 6.15
CA SER A 162 14.94 -16.74 5.01
C SER A 162 15.94 -17.81 4.56
N ARG A 163 17.23 -17.57 4.79
CA ARG A 163 18.37 -18.37 4.27
C ARG A 163 18.46 -18.41 2.74
N THR A 164 17.89 -17.42 2.05
CA THR A 164 17.95 -17.32 0.58
C THR A 164 19.08 -16.42 0.07
N THR A 165 19.67 -15.60 0.95
CA THR A 165 20.80 -14.71 0.69
C THR A 165 21.61 -14.50 1.97
N ASP A 166 22.90 -14.21 1.82
CA ASP A 166 23.81 -13.87 2.92
C ASP A 166 23.99 -12.36 3.11
N ASP A 167 23.33 -11.54 2.27
CA ASP A 167 23.36 -10.08 2.31
C ASP A 167 22.36 -9.56 3.34
N PRO A 168 22.81 -9.07 4.53
CA PRO A 168 21.92 -8.72 5.63
C PRO A 168 21.12 -7.44 5.39
N GLU A 169 21.42 -6.68 4.34
CA GLU A 169 20.65 -5.50 3.97
C GLU A 169 19.59 -5.81 2.91
N ASN A 170 19.64 -6.99 2.28
CA ASN A 170 18.67 -7.38 1.28
C ASN A 170 17.35 -7.76 1.96
N PRO A 171 16.17 -7.25 1.53
CA PRO A 171 14.89 -7.67 2.11
C PRO A 171 14.70 -9.19 2.05
N ALA A 172 15.22 -9.86 1.02
CA ALA A 172 15.19 -11.31 0.92
C ALA A 172 15.98 -12.03 2.03
N TYR A 173 16.75 -11.35 2.88
CA TYR A 173 17.45 -11.94 4.02
C TYR A 173 16.47 -12.48 5.08
N LEU A 174 15.28 -11.91 5.18
CA LEU A 174 14.27 -12.24 6.18
C LEU A 174 13.02 -12.86 5.55
N THR A 175 12.25 -13.57 6.36
CA THR A 175 10.88 -13.98 6.03
C THR A 175 9.93 -13.01 6.71
N HIS A 176 9.21 -12.24 5.90
CA HIS A 176 8.43 -11.10 6.37
C HIS A 176 7.11 -11.50 7.06
N THR A 177 7.22 -12.02 8.29
CA THR A 177 6.05 -12.49 9.08
C THR A 177 5.52 -11.43 10.04
N GLN A 178 6.31 -10.38 10.30
CA GLN A 178 5.99 -9.35 11.28
C GLN A 178 5.60 -8.04 10.59
N THR A 179 6.08 -7.81 9.37
CA THR A 179 5.94 -6.52 8.68
C THR A 179 5.00 -6.54 7.48
N PHE A 180 4.40 -7.69 7.19
CA PHE A 180 3.70 -7.94 5.93
C PHE A 180 2.46 -8.82 6.14
N ASP A 181 1.40 -8.58 5.36
CA ASP A 181 0.16 -9.36 5.32
C ASP A 181 -0.53 -9.60 6.68
N GLN A 182 -0.40 -8.66 7.61
CA GLN A 182 -1.06 -8.77 8.91
C GLN A 182 -2.60 -8.81 8.73
N PRO A 183 -3.34 -9.58 9.55
CA PRO A 183 -4.78 -9.75 9.39
C PRO A 183 -5.58 -8.44 9.34
N GLU A 184 -5.18 -7.42 10.09
CA GLU A 184 -5.84 -6.12 10.17
C GLU A 184 -5.79 -5.33 8.85
N THR A 185 -4.81 -5.62 7.99
CA THR A 185 -4.73 -5.06 6.64
C THR A 185 -6.01 -5.31 5.84
N TYR A 186 -6.55 -6.52 5.92
CA TYR A 186 -7.75 -6.91 5.19
C TYR A 186 -9.00 -6.21 5.74
N ASP A 187 -9.09 -6.08 7.07
CA ASP A 187 -10.17 -5.33 7.71
C ASP A 187 -10.17 -3.86 7.29
N MET A 188 -8.99 -3.24 7.11
CA MET A 188 -8.89 -1.87 6.62
C MET A 188 -9.38 -1.73 5.18
N ILE A 189 -9.10 -2.70 4.30
CA ILE A 189 -9.69 -2.75 2.96
C ILE A 189 -11.22 -2.76 3.02
N TYR A 190 -11.80 -3.53 3.93
CA TYR A 190 -13.26 -3.60 4.08
C TYR A 190 -13.84 -2.28 4.59
N GLN A 191 -13.14 -1.61 5.50
CA GLN A 191 -13.55 -0.30 6.00
C GLN A 191 -13.49 0.79 4.91
N TRP A 192 -12.43 0.83 4.10
CA TRP A 192 -12.42 1.73 2.93
C TRP A 192 -13.52 1.38 1.95
N ARG A 193 -13.86 0.10 1.81
CA ARG A 193 -14.94 -0.33 0.90
C ARG A 193 -16.29 0.23 1.37
N ALA A 194 -16.52 0.25 2.68
CA ALA A 194 -17.70 0.87 3.26
C ALA A 194 -17.81 2.37 2.91
N VAL A 195 -16.70 3.12 2.93
CA VAL A 195 -16.69 4.55 2.50
C VAL A 195 -17.14 4.69 1.05
N LEU A 196 -16.67 3.84 0.15
CA LEU A 196 -17.06 3.87 -1.27
C LEU A 196 -18.54 3.47 -1.46
N ASP A 197 -19.04 2.53 -0.66
CA ASP A 197 -20.44 2.13 -0.67
C ASP A 197 -21.37 3.22 -0.11
N GLU A 198 -20.93 4.05 0.86
CA GLU A 198 -21.68 5.23 1.33
C GLU A 198 -22.00 6.19 0.18
N TYR A 199 -21.00 6.48 -0.66
CA TYR A 199 -21.17 7.36 -1.83
C TYR A 199 -22.03 6.70 -2.91
N THR A 200 -21.87 5.40 -3.13
CA THR A 200 -22.70 4.64 -4.07
C THR A 200 -24.17 4.69 -3.65
N LYS A 201 -24.48 4.57 -2.36
CA LYS A 201 -25.86 4.69 -1.84
C LYS A 201 -26.43 6.11 -1.99
N LYS A 202 -25.58 7.14 -1.87
CA LYS A 202 -26.00 8.55 -1.97
C LYS A 202 -26.49 8.95 -3.35
N ASP A 203 -25.86 8.45 -4.42
CA ASP A 203 -26.15 8.90 -5.79
C ASP A 203 -26.39 7.77 -6.81
N ASN A 204 -26.44 6.52 -6.35
CA ASN A 204 -26.62 5.31 -7.16
C ASN A 204 -25.54 5.11 -8.25
N ARG A 205 -24.33 5.64 -8.05
CA ARG A 205 -23.18 5.41 -8.93
C ARG A 205 -22.11 4.59 -8.21
N THR A 206 -21.79 3.43 -8.74
CA THR A 206 -20.76 2.54 -8.17
C THR A 206 -19.40 3.23 -8.12
N ARG A 207 -18.76 3.20 -6.94
CA ARG A 207 -17.32 3.48 -6.78
C ARG A 207 -16.55 2.17 -6.75
N ILE A 208 -15.48 2.08 -7.53
CA ILE A 208 -14.65 0.88 -7.55
C ILE A 208 -13.42 1.04 -6.65
N MET A 209 -13.07 -0.04 -5.97
CA MET A 209 -11.79 -0.17 -5.30
C MET A 209 -10.97 -1.25 -5.98
N MET A 210 -9.74 -0.91 -6.26
CA MET A 210 -8.71 -1.83 -6.71
C MET A 210 -7.65 -1.89 -5.62
N THR A 211 -7.16 -3.07 -5.27
CA THR A 211 -6.05 -3.20 -4.30
C THR A 211 -4.81 -3.72 -4.99
N GLU A 212 -3.68 -3.14 -4.66
CA GLU A 212 -2.39 -3.61 -5.10
C GLU A 212 -1.63 -4.27 -3.96
N GLY A 213 -1.05 -5.42 -4.26
CA GLY A 213 -0.18 -6.15 -3.35
C GLY A 213 0.57 -7.23 -4.10
N TYR A 214 1.88 -7.32 -3.87
CA TYR A 214 2.71 -8.42 -4.35
C TYR A 214 2.82 -9.48 -3.26
N THR A 215 1.73 -10.21 -3.03
CA THR A 215 1.65 -11.30 -2.05
C THR A 215 1.16 -12.60 -2.71
N SER A 216 1.12 -13.69 -1.94
CA SER A 216 0.58 -14.98 -2.35
C SER A 216 -0.88 -14.88 -2.79
N LEU A 217 -1.27 -15.72 -3.75
CA LEU A 217 -2.64 -15.75 -4.27
C LEU A 217 -3.73 -15.91 -3.18
N PRO A 218 -3.58 -16.78 -2.16
CA PRO A 218 -4.57 -16.85 -1.08
C PRO A 218 -4.78 -15.50 -0.38
N LYS A 219 -3.71 -14.75 -0.12
CA LYS A 219 -3.78 -13.40 0.45
C LYS A 219 -4.43 -12.39 -0.49
N ILE A 220 -4.14 -12.45 -1.79
CA ILE A 220 -4.85 -11.63 -2.78
C ILE A 220 -6.36 -11.91 -2.78
N ILE A 221 -6.77 -13.18 -2.59
CA ILE A 221 -8.19 -13.54 -2.54
C ILE A 221 -8.89 -12.94 -1.30
N GLU A 222 -8.21 -12.83 -0.16
CA GLU A 222 -8.75 -12.21 1.04
C GLU A 222 -9.18 -10.75 0.78
N PHE A 223 -8.53 -10.01 -0.13
CA PHE A 223 -8.95 -8.64 -0.48
C PHE A 223 -10.35 -8.53 -1.11
N PHE A 224 -10.92 -9.60 -1.66
CA PHE A 224 -12.31 -9.58 -2.13
C PHE A 224 -13.34 -9.49 -0.99
N GLY A 225 -12.92 -9.70 0.25
CA GLY A 225 -13.79 -9.87 1.40
C GLY A 225 -14.16 -11.33 1.65
N ASN A 226 -15.13 -11.52 2.53
CA ASN A 226 -15.57 -12.84 2.99
C ASN A 226 -17.10 -12.98 2.88
N ALA A 227 -17.67 -13.98 3.56
CA ALA A 227 -19.11 -14.25 3.51
C ALA A 227 -19.99 -13.13 4.11
N THR A 228 -19.44 -12.29 5.00
CA THR A 228 -20.20 -11.27 5.75
C THR A 228 -19.85 -9.85 5.34
N VAL A 229 -18.65 -9.60 4.79
CA VAL A 229 -18.20 -8.27 4.39
C VAL A 229 -17.58 -8.26 3.00
N ASN A 230 -17.88 -7.20 2.22
CA ASN A 230 -17.27 -6.99 0.91
C ASN A 230 -15.95 -6.24 1.06
N GLY A 231 -14.93 -6.69 0.33
CA GLY A 231 -13.70 -5.94 0.11
C GLY A 231 -13.65 -5.27 -1.26
N ALA A 232 -12.43 -5.18 -1.79
CA ALA A 232 -12.16 -4.59 -3.08
C ALA A 232 -12.89 -5.33 -4.20
N GLN A 233 -13.37 -4.57 -5.20
CA GLN A 233 -13.95 -5.17 -6.39
C GLN A 233 -12.87 -5.77 -7.30
N ILE A 234 -11.65 -5.22 -7.28
CA ILE A 234 -10.55 -5.59 -8.18
C ILE A 234 -9.21 -5.65 -7.43
N PRO A 235 -8.93 -6.70 -6.64
CA PRO A 235 -7.55 -7.03 -6.30
C PRO A 235 -6.77 -7.29 -7.59
N PHE A 236 -5.66 -6.57 -7.78
CA PHE A 236 -4.86 -6.65 -8.99
C PHE A 236 -4.30 -8.07 -9.18
N ASN A 237 -4.57 -8.65 -10.34
CA ASN A 237 -4.05 -9.94 -10.73
C ASN A 237 -2.72 -9.77 -11.47
N PHE A 238 -1.62 -10.01 -10.77
CA PHE A 238 -0.28 -9.96 -11.34
C PHE A 238 0.25 -11.31 -11.81
N GLU A 239 -0.52 -12.41 -11.76
CA GLU A 239 -0.05 -13.76 -12.08
C GLU A 239 0.64 -13.83 -13.45
N LEU A 240 0.06 -13.18 -14.47
CA LEU A 240 0.67 -13.13 -15.80
C LEU A 240 1.90 -12.22 -15.86
N MET A 241 1.86 -11.07 -15.20
CA MET A 241 3.00 -10.13 -15.18
C MET A 241 4.21 -10.74 -14.46
N SER A 242 3.98 -11.37 -13.31
CA SER A 242 5.01 -11.89 -12.41
C SER A 242 5.59 -13.22 -12.87
N ASN A 243 4.83 -14.05 -13.60
CA ASN A 243 5.27 -15.40 -13.94
C ASN A 243 5.57 -15.66 -15.43
N ILE A 244 5.03 -14.85 -16.35
CA ILE A 244 5.31 -15.03 -17.78
C ILE A 244 6.64 -14.39 -18.15
N ARG A 245 7.43 -15.10 -18.97
CA ARG A 245 8.74 -14.70 -19.47
C ARG A 245 8.81 -14.85 -20.98
N LYS A 246 9.90 -14.37 -21.59
CA LYS A 246 10.15 -14.42 -23.05
C LYS A 246 9.95 -15.82 -23.65
N ASN A 247 10.38 -16.87 -22.96
CA ASN A 247 10.32 -18.26 -23.39
C ASN A 247 9.06 -19.03 -22.93
N SER A 248 8.12 -18.38 -22.25
CA SER A 248 6.85 -19.01 -21.86
C SER A 248 6.04 -19.43 -23.09
N THR A 249 5.38 -20.58 -22.96
CA THR A 249 4.53 -21.23 -23.97
C THR A 249 3.05 -20.91 -23.74
N GLY A 250 2.18 -21.28 -24.69
CA GLY A 250 0.72 -21.16 -24.50
C GLY A 250 0.21 -21.95 -23.29
N ALA A 251 0.86 -23.07 -22.93
CA ALA A 251 0.52 -23.85 -21.74
C ALA A 251 0.81 -23.09 -20.44
N ASP A 252 1.90 -22.31 -20.39
CA ASP A 252 2.23 -21.48 -19.24
C ASP A 252 1.19 -20.37 -19.04
N PHE A 253 0.76 -19.70 -20.12
CA PHE A 253 -0.34 -18.73 -20.07
C PHE A 253 -1.63 -19.36 -19.56
N ALA A 254 -2.03 -20.51 -20.14
CA ALA A 254 -3.23 -21.22 -19.71
C ALA A 254 -3.18 -21.63 -18.24
N LYS A 255 -2.01 -22.06 -17.75
CA LYS A 255 -1.78 -22.41 -16.35
C LYS A 255 -2.08 -21.22 -15.41
N TYR A 256 -1.49 -20.05 -15.66
CA TYR A 256 -1.68 -18.89 -14.78
C TYR A 256 -3.07 -18.24 -14.93
N VAL A 257 -3.66 -18.30 -16.12
CA VAL A 257 -5.07 -17.94 -16.32
C VAL A 257 -5.97 -18.86 -15.47
N LYS A 258 -5.77 -20.18 -15.56
CA LYS A 258 -6.55 -21.16 -14.80
C LYS A 258 -6.34 -20.99 -13.29
N LEU A 259 -5.11 -20.77 -12.84
CA LEU A 259 -4.78 -20.55 -11.43
C LEU A 259 -5.64 -19.42 -10.82
N TRP A 260 -5.73 -18.27 -11.50
CA TRP A 260 -6.57 -17.16 -11.04
C TRP A 260 -8.06 -17.50 -11.08
N LEU A 261 -8.53 -18.12 -12.17
CA LEU A 261 -9.95 -18.46 -12.33
C LEU A 261 -10.43 -19.49 -11.31
N ASP A 262 -9.58 -20.44 -10.92
CA ASP A 262 -9.88 -21.46 -9.91
C ASP A 262 -9.88 -20.87 -8.49
N ALA A 263 -9.01 -19.90 -8.19
CA ALA A 263 -8.89 -19.31 -6.87
C ALA A 263 -9.92 -18.20 -6.58
N LYS A 264 -10.26 -17.38 -7.58
CA LYS A 264 -11.13 -16.22 -7.41
C LYS A 264 -12.58 -16.63 -7.08
N PRO A 265 -13.26 -16.02 -6.09
CA PRO A 265 -14.66 -16.28 -5.81
C PRO A 265 -15.55 -16.15 -7.06
N SER A 266 -16.45 -17.10 -7.29
CA SER A 266 -17.20 -17.26 -8.54
C SER A 266 -18.10 -16.06 -8.88
N ASN A 267 -18.56 -15.31 -7.86
CA ASN A 267 -19.38 -14.11 -8.01
C ASN A 267 -18.55 -12.82 -8.28
N ARG A 268 -17.22 -12.90 -8.35
CA ARG A 268 -16.33 -11.75 -8.61
C ARG A 268 -15.85 -11.72 -10.06
N LYS A 269 -15.56 -10.53 -10.57
CA LYS A 269 -15.00 -10.32 -11.91
C LYS A 269 -13.50 -10.54 -11.91
N SER A 270 -12.96 -11.06 -13.02
CA SER A 270 -11.53 -11.21 -13.22
C SER A 270 -10.92 -9.92 -13.80
N ASN A 271 -9.64 -9.71 -13.52
CA ASN A 271 -8.81 -8.72 -14.19
C ASN A 271 -7.48 -9.38 -14.62
N TRP A 272 -6.76 -8.73 -15.53
CA TRP A 272 -5.52 -9.23 -16.09
C TRP A 272 -4.56 -8.07 -16.29
N VAL A 273 -3.40 -8.11 -15.64
CA VAL A 273 -2.39 -7.07 -15.76
C VAL A 273 -1.13 -7.64 -16.40
N LEU A 274 -0.63 -6.93 -17.41
CA LEU A 274 0.58 -7.31 -18.16
C LEU A 274 1.72 -6.28 -18.00
N GLY A 275 1.49 -5.19 -17.29
CA GLY A 275 2.51 -4.18 -17.02
C GLY A 275 1.97 -3.06 -16.16
N ASN A 276 2.89 -2.38 -15.49
CA ASN A 276 2.68 -1.17 -14.71
C ASN A 276 3.99 -0.35 -14.75
N HIS A 277 4.08 0.69 -13.92
CA HIS A 277 5.22 1.60 -13.90
C HIS A 277 6.43 1.04 -13.11
N ASP A 278 6.23 0.06 -12.23
CA ASP A 278 7.29 -0.58 -11.44
C ASP A 278 8.00 -1.73 -12.17
N ASN A 279 7.41 -2.21 -13.26
CA ASN A 279 7.88 -3.39 -13.98
C ASN A 279 8.38 -3.04 -15.37
N ASN A 280 9.37 -3.79 -15.83
CA ASN A 280 9.84 -3.73 -17.21
C ASN A 280 8.68 -3.86 -18.21
N ARG A 281 8.65 -2.98 -19.21
CA ARG A 281 7.63 -2.97 -20.28
C ARG A 281 7.48 -4.35 -20.93
N ILE A 282 6.26 -4.70 -21.31
CA ILE A 282 5.92 -6.01 -21.89
C ILE A 282 6.81 -6.41 -23.06
N GLY A 283 7.16 -5.46 -23.95
CA GLY A 283 8.04 -5.71 -25.09
C GLY A 283 9.46 -6.11 -24.73
N SER A 284 9.98 -5.56 -23.63
CA SER A 284 11.30 -5.95 -23.10
C SER A 284 11.23 -7.31 -22.40
N ARG A 285 10.14 -7.57 -21.66
CA ARG A 285 9.96 -8.80 -20.87
C ARG A 285 9.64 -10.03 -21.73
N LEU A 286 8.80 -9.86 -22.75
CA LEU A 286 8.28 -10.94 -23.59
C LEU A 286 8.88 -10.95 -25.01
N GLY A 287 9.43 -9.83 -25.47
CA GLY A 287 9.92 -9.63 -26.84
C GLY A 287 8.95 -8.81 -27.68
N LYS A 288 9.50 -7.98 -28.58
CA LYS A 288 8.74 -7.05 -29.44
C LYS A 288 7.69 -7.73 -30.33
N ASN A 289 7.91 -8.99 -30.71
CA ASN A 289 7.01 -9.74 -31.59
C ASN A 289 5.78 -10.32 -30.86
N LYS A 290 5.63 -10.07 -29.55
CA LYS A 290 4.55 -10.57 -28.69
C LYS A 290 3.68 -9.45 -28.08
N ILE A 291 3.75 -8.25 -28.65
CA ILE A 291 2.94 -7.08 -28.27
C ILE A 291 2.01 -6.73 -29.42
#